data_AF-A0A352WWD8-F1
#
_entry.id   AF-A0A352WWD8-F1
#
_cell.length_a   1.000
_cell.length_b   1.000
_cell.length_c   1.000
_cell.angle_alpha   90.00
_cell.angle_beta   90.00
_cell.angle_gamma   90.00
#
_symmetry.space_group_name_H-M   'P 1'
#
loop_
_entity.id
_entity.type
_entity.pdbx_description
1 polymer ?
#
loop_
_entity_poly.entity_id
_entity_poly.type
_entity_poly.pdbx_seq_one_letter_code
_entity_poly.pdbx_strand_id
1 'polypeptide(L)'
;VTKNLPTSFVVPESEWYQWNPSPRENNDIEVLLSISPKNYPFGIKDIVNFGDFPIVWTNKKYRMIYLNMGHGDDEFTDATQKLLFINAFRWVLSQNKNGDPFKK
;
A
#
# COMPACT_ATOMS: atom_id res chain seq x y z
N VAL A 1 3.90 -2.21 -9.41
CA VAL A 1 2.67 -2.62 -8.68
C VAL A 1 1.43 -1.87 -9.17
N THR A 2 1.49 -0.55 -9.38
CA THR A 2 0.29 0.29 -9.56
C THR A 2 -0.07 0.67 -11.00
N LYS A 3 0.68 0.19 -12.01
CA LYS A 3 0.56 0.63 -13.42
C LYS A 3 -0.83 0.47 -14.07
N ASN A 4 -1.66 -0.43 -13.56
CA ASN A 4 -3.01 -0.75 -14.05
C ASN A 4 -4.09 -0.47 -12.99
N LEU A 5 -3.78 0.35 -11.99
CA LEU A 5 -4.75 0.87 -11.03
C LEU A 5 -5.14 2.31 -11.41
N PRO A 6 -6.35 2.77 -11.05
CA PRO A 6 -6.70 4.19 -11.14
C PRO A 6 -5.71 5.06 -10.34
N THR A 7 -5.51 6.30 -10.78
CA THR A 7 -4.62 7.25 -10.08
C THR A 7 -5.08 7.56 -8.66
N SER A 8 -6.39 7.48 -8.41
CA SER A 8 -7.00 7.58 -7.08
C SER A 8 -8.28 6.74 -7.05
N PHE A 9 -8.55 6.09 -5.91
CA PHE A 9 -9.74 5.29 -5.67
C PHE A 9 -10.06 5.26 -4.17
N VAL A 10 -11.29 4.91 -3.82
CA VAL A 10 -11.69 4.64 -2.42
C VAL A 10 -11.44 3.16 -2.15
N VAL A 11 -10.90 2.87 -0.97
CA VAL A 11 -10.65 1.50 -0.49
C VAL A 11 -11.74 1.11 0.53
N PRO A 12 -11.99 -0.19 0.74
CA PRO A 12 -12.79 -0.69 1.85
C PRO A 12 -12.30 -0.17 3.21
N GLU A 13 -13.14 -0.32 4.23
CA GLU A 13 -12.81 0.03 5.59
C GLU A 13 -11.64 -0.78 6.14
N SER A 14 -10.79 -0.09 6.90
CA SER A 14 -9.66 -0.65 7.61
C SER A 14 -9.23 0.32 8.73
N GLU A 15 -8.40 -0.15 9.65
CA GLU A 15 -7.65 0.75 10.54
C GLU A 15 -6.33 1.15 9.86
N TRP A 16 -5.97 2.43 9.90
CA TRP A 16 -4.83 2.96 9.14
C TRP A 16 -3.73 3.50 10.05
N TYR A 17 -2.47 3.23 9.71
CA TYR A 17 -1.31 3.57 10.55
C TYR A 17 -0.40 4.62 9.92
N GLN A 18 -0.15 5.68 10.69
CA GLN A 18 0.97 6.60 10.45
C GLN A 18 2.23 6.12 11.16
N TRP A 19 3.38 6.56 10.66
CA TRP A 19 4.69 6.13 11.13
C TRP A 19 5.56 7.35 11.43
N ASN A 20 6.50 7.20 12.35
CA ASN A 20 7.48 8.24 12.66
C ASN A 20 8.89 7.62 12.79
N PRO A 21 9.87 7.99 11.93
CA PRO A 21 9.73 8.89 10.77
C PRO A 21 8.82 8.28 9.68
N SER A 22 8.35 9.10 8.73
CA SER A 22 7.61 8.56 7.58
C SER A 22 8.52 7.62 6.78
N PRO A 23 8.06 6.44 6.32
CA PRO A 23 8.80 5.60 5.39
C PRO A 23 9.33 6.37 4.18
N ARG A 24 8.62 7.44 3.76
CA ARG A 24 9.03 8.30 2.65
C ARG A 24 10.34 9.07 2.90
N GLU A 25 10.71 9.30 4.16
CA GLU A 25 11.96 9.98 4.52
C GLU A 25 13.20 9.11 4.29
N ASN A 26 13.03 7.79 4.12
CA ASN A 26 14.12 6.88 3.87
C ASN A 26 14.34 6.69 2.35
N ASN A 27 15.53 7.07 1.86
CA ASN A 27 15.90 6.95 0.44
C ASN A 27 15.89 5.52 -0.13
N ASP A 28 15.94 4.49 0.73
CA ASP A 28 15.81 3.09 0.33
C ASP A 28 14.36 2.65 0.16
N ILE A 29 13.40 3.44 0.63
CA ILE A 29 11.97 3.16 0.50
C ILE A 29 11.43 3.79 -0.78
N GLU A 30 10.56 3.06 -1.48
CA GLU A 30 9.69 3.57 -2.53
C GLU A 30 8.24 3.46 -2.05
N VAL A 31 7.57 4.61 -1.89
CA VAL A 31 6.14 4.65 -1.57
C VAL A 31 5.33 4.51 -2.85
N LEU A 32 4.40 3.56 -2.85
CA LEU A 32 3.59 3.17 -4.01
C LEU A 32 2.14 3.66 -3.90
N LEU A 33 1.60 3.80 -2.67
CA LEU A 33 0.25 4.29 -2.41
C LEU A 33 0.21 5.06 -1.09
N SER A 34 -0.64 6.08 -0.98
CA SER A 34 -0.79 6.93 0.20
C SER A 34 -2.24 7.32 0.40
N ILE A 35 -2.67 7.49 1.66
CA ILE A 35 -3.96 8.12 1.95
C ILE A 35 -3.88 9.59 1.53
N SER A 36 -4.89 10.05 0.79
CA SER A 36 -4.96 11.45 0.36
C SER A 36 -5.15 12.37 1.58
N PRO A 37 -4.44 13.51 1.67
CA PRO A 37 -4.67 14.48 2.74
C PRO A 37 -6.07 15.12 2.69
N LYS A 38 -6.83 14.92 1.60
CA LYS A 38 -8.26 15.30 1.51
C LYS A 38 -9.16 14.56 2.50
N ASN A 39 -8.69 13.46 3.09
CA ASN A 39 -9.42 12.72 4.12
C ASN A 39 -9.28 13.35 5.51
N TYR A 40 -8.39 14.34 5.69
CA TYR A 40 -8.26 15.01 6.99
C TYR A 40 -9.38 16.04 7.21
N PRO A 41 -9.90 16.16 8.45
CA PRO A 41 -9.62 15.31 9.61
C PRO A 41 -10.19 13.90 9.43
N PHE A 42 -9.38 12.89 9.74
CA PHE A 42 -9.66 11.48 9.43
C PHE A 42 -9.93 10.70 10.73
N GLY A 43 -11.18 10.26 10.91
CA GLY A 43 -11.61 9.47 12.07
C GLY A 43 -12.92 9.96 12.68
N ILE A 44 -13.55 9.11 13.50
CA ILE A 44 -14.75 9.45 14.28
C ILE A 44 -14.42 9.51 15.77
N LYS A 45 -13.74 8.47 16.28
CA LYS A 45 -13.32 8.37 17.69
C LYS A 45 -11.93 8.96 17.91
N ASP A 46 -10.94 8.38 17.22
CA ASP A 46 -9.55 8.83 17.25
C ASP A 46 -9.28 9.56 15.93
N ILE A 47 -9.00 10.87 16.02
CA ILE A 47 -8.96 11.76 14.86
C ILE A 47 -7.50 12.09 14.51
N VAL A 48 -7.09 11.69 13.31
CA VAL A 48 -5.82 12.09 12.70
C VAL A 48 -6.05 13.38 11.91
N ASN A 49 -5.29 14.43 12.22
CA ASN A 49 -5.53 15.77 11.66
C ASN A 49 -4.60 16.15 10.50
N PHE A 50 -3.40 15.56 10.43
CA PHE A 50 -2.38 15.89 9.44
C PHE A 50 -1.30 14.78 9.38
N GLY A 51 -0.33 14.95 8.48
CA GLY A 51 0.86 14.10 8.37
C GLY A 51 0.93 13.35 7.03
N ASP A 52 2.13 12.90 6.67
CA ASP A 52 2.32 11.99 5.54
C ASP A 52 1.77 10.61 5.91
N PHE A 53 1.08 9.95 4.97
CA PHE A 53 0.33 8.73 5.24
C PHE A 53 0.58 7.66 4.15
N PRO A 54 1.81 7.16 4.02
CA PRO A 54 2.10 6.05 3.10
C PRO A 54 1.45 4.77 3.61
N ILE A 55 0.74 4.05 2.73
CA ILE A 55 0.02 2.81 3.08
C ILE A 55 0.48 1.60 2.26
N VAL A 56 1.19 1.81 1.15
CA VAL A 56 1.86 0.74 0.40
C VAL A 56 3.25 1.23 0.05
N TRP A 57 4.27 0.45 0.42
CA TRP A 57 5.66 0.78 0.09
C TRP A 57 6.52 -0.48 0.01
N THR A 58 7.70 -0.32 -0.59
CA THR A 58 8.75 -1.35 -0.63
C THR A 58 10.06 -0.76 -0.14
N ASN A 59 10.84 -1.56 0.58
CA ASN A 59 12.25 -1.26 0.82
C ASN A 59 13.08 -1.92 -0.29
N LYS A 60 13.72 -1.09 -1.13
CA LYS A 60 14.50 -1.51 -2.30
C LYS A 60 15.69 -2.40 -1.95
N LYS A 61 16.13 -2.42 -0.69
CA LYS A 61 17.17 -3.34 -0.20
C LYS A 61 16.69 -4.80 -0.12
N TYR A 62 15.39 -5.03 -0.16
CA TYR A 62 14.78 -6.35 0.03
C TYR A 62 13.76 -6.67 -1.07
N ARG A 63 13.50 -7.96 -1.27
CA ARG A 63 12.38 -8.45 -2.07
C ARG A 63 11.15 -8.53 -1.19
N MET A 64 10.57 -7.38 -0.88
CA MET A 64 9.44 -7.24 0.04
C MET A 64 8.46 -6.19 -0.47
N ILE A 65 7.23 -6.24 0.05
CA ILE A 65 6.26 -5.16 -0.07
C ILE A 65 5.43 -5.15 1.21
N TYR A 66 5.05 -3.96 1.66
CA TYR A 66 4.13 -3.79 2.77
C TYR A 66 2.84 -3.13 2.27
N LEU A 67 1.71 -3.57 2.81
CA LEU A 67 0.37 -3.04 2.60
C LEU A 67 -0.26 -2.85 3.97
N ASN A 68 -0.80 -1.66 4.24
CA ASN A 68 -1.31 -1.29 5.57
C ASN A 68 -2.71 -1.86 5.85
N MET A 69 -3.56 -1.99 4.84
CA MET A 69 -4.90 -2.57 4.96
C MET A 69 -4.84 -4.07 5.33
N GLY A 70 -5.84 -4.54 6.07
CA GLY A 70 -5.94 -5.92 6.55
C GLY A 70 -6.72 -6.09 7.87
N HIS A 71 -7.79 -5.32 8.09
CA HIS A 71 -8.58 -5.32 9.31
C HIS A 71 -10.08 -5.57 9.02
N GLY A 72 -10.70 -6.52 9.72
CA GLY A 72 -12.12 -6.86 9.51
C GLY A 72 -12.34 -7.97 8.47
N ASP A 73 -13.59 -8.15 8.07
CA ASP A 73 -14.07 -9.23 7.19
C ASP A 73 -14.48 -8.78 5.77
N ASP A 74 -14.47 -7.47 5.49
CA ASP A 74 -14.95 -6.88 4.24
C ASP A 74 -13.83 -6.34 3.31
N GLU A 75 -12.56 -6.63 3.60
CA GLU A 75 -11.36 -6.18 2.86
C GLU A 75 -11.27 -6.67 1.39
N PHE A 76 -12.15 -7.59 0.97
CA PHE A 76 -12.19 -8.16 -0.39
C PHE A 76 -13.43 -7.74 -1.20
N THR A 77 -14.18 -6.75 -0.73
CA THR A 77 -15.39 -6.25 -1.39
C THR A 77 -15.08 -5.43 -2.65
N ASP A 78 -14.00 -4.64 -2.66
CA ASP A 78 -13.62 -3.79 -3.79
C ASP A 78 -12.67 -4.48 -4.80
N ALA A 79 -12.97 -4.32 -6.10
CA ALA A 79 -12.18 -4.91 -7.17
C ALA A 79 -10.82 -4.23 -7.36
N THR A 80 -10.71 -2.93 -7.09
CA THR A 80 -9.47 -2.16 -7.23
C THR A 80 -8.45 -2.59 -6.17
N GLN A 81 -8.89 -2.72 -4.91
CA GLN A 81 -8.07 -3.24 -3.82
C GLN A 81 -7.67 -4.70 -4.05
N LYS A 82 -8.58 -5.56 -4.53
CA LYS A 82 -8.22 -6.93 -4.93
C LYS A 82 -7.14 -6.97 -6.01
N LEU A 83 -7.24 -6.09 -7.02
CA LEU A 83 -6.23 -6.00 -8.07
C LEU A 83 -4.88 -5.51 -7.52
N LEU A 84 -4.87 -4.58 -6.55
CA LEU A 84 -3.67 -4.17 -5.83
C LEU A 84 -2.99 -5.35 -5.13
N PHE A 85 -3.74 -6.21 -4.43
CA PHE A 85 -3.20 -7.41 -3.77
C PHE A 85 -2.57 -8.38 -4.78
N ILE A 86 -3.27 -8.67 -5.88
CA ILE A 86 -2.77 -9.52 -6.96
C ILE A 86 -1.48 -8.94 -7.54
N ASN A 87 -1.45 -7.64 -7.81
CA ASN A 87 -0.29 -6.94 -8.35
C ASN A 87 0.90 -6.96 -7.40
N ALA A 88 0.67 -6.73 -6.10
CA ALA A 88 1.70 -6.74 -5.06
C ALA A 88 2.35 -8.13 -4.97
N PHE A 89 1.53 -9.18 -4.85
CA PHE A 89 1.98 -10.56 -4.80
C PHE A 89 2.75 -10.96 -6.06
N ARG A 90 2.18 -10.72 -7.25
CA ARG A 90 2.83 -11.01 -8.54
C ARG A 90 4.17 -10.28 -8.67
N TRP A 91 4.22 -9.01 -8.28
CA TRP A 91 5.44 -8.22 -8.37
C TRP A 91 6.55 -8.82 -7.49
N VAL A 92 6.30 -9.10 -6.21
CA VAL A 92 7.31 -9.72 -5.32
C VAL A 92 7.82 -11.06 -5.86
N LEU A 93 6.96 -11.88 -6.44
CA LEU A 93 7.34 -13.16 -7.05
C LEU A 93 8.18 -12.99 -8.32
N SER A 94 7.86 -12.01 -9.17
CA SER A 94 8.59 -11.75 -10.41
C SER A 94 10.04 -11.31 -10.21
N GLN A 95 10.36 -10.76 -9.03
CA GLN A 95 11.70 -10.24 -8.69
C GLN A 95 12.65 -11.33 -8.13
N ASN A 96 12.40 -12.61 -8.40
CA ASN A 96 13.27 -13.68 -7.91
C ASN A 96 14.66 -13.60 -8.57
N LYS A 97 15.71 -13.64 -7.74
CA LYS A 97 17.12 -13.60 -8.20
C LYS A 97 17.50 -14.78 -9.11
N ASN A 98 16.80 -15.90 -8.98
CA ASN A 98 16.99 -17.09 -9.81
C ASN A 98 16.18 -17.06 -11.12
N GLY A 99 15.51 -15.94 -11.43
CA GLY A 99 14.71 -15.74 -12.63
C GLY A 99 13.23 -15.56 -12.34
N ASP A 100 12.56 -14.78 -13.20
CA ASP A 100 11.13 -14.48 -13.12
C ASP A 100 10.31 -15.76 -13.43
N PRO A 101 9.56 -16.31 -12.44
CA PRO A 101 8.78 -17.53 -12.63
C PRO A 101 7.64 -17.38 -13.66
N PHE A 102 7.25 -16.16 -14.01
CA PHE A 102 6.19 -15.89 -14.99
C PHE A 102 6.68 -15.82 -16.44
N LYS A 103 7.98 -16.02 -16.69
CA LYS A 103 8.59 -16.04 -18.03
C LYS A 103 9.13 -17.41 -18.44
N LYS A 104 8.80 -18.45 -17.67
CA LYS A 104 9.15 -19.84 -17.99
C LYS A 104 8.32 -20.36 -19.15
#